data_AF-A0A9N9G102-F1
#
_entry.id   AF-A0A9N9G102-F1
#
_cell.length_a   1.000
_cell.length_b   1.000
_cell.length_c   1.000
_cell.angle_alpha   90.00
_cell.angle_beta   90.00
_cell.angle_gamma   90.00
#
_symmetry.space_group_name_H-M   'P 1'
#
loop_
_entity.id
_entity.type
_entity.pdbx_description
1 polymer ?
#
loop_
_entity_poly.entity_id
_entity_poly.type
_entity_poly.pdbx_seq_one_letter_code
_entity_poly.pdbx_strand_id
1 'polypeptide(L)'
;MVNANEWLNKKIPTNERGRAETLNIYSKCQCKFENILQYGQPATNSPSFEPFGAAQLDLNDFVNLKKLFIEGIEQNNQQQKLTKLKVDKCIQLTDITIKHTTLGFISIGSKPNLQYALFSGNKQISFCDRVFNYRGVLNNQGDNVFNSQEEILKKQVARLTSLIQSTKATNLNNLKSELKKIKEETFEYQLKIIKSRLNDDYQFWLESLVEAHQEVLKVNSPFARKQLEQSKKKLAEVLTGEEIQDILGKKVEINELETQLNNIKKSSSKKLTVMRKRS
;
A
#
# COMPACT_ATOMS: atom_id res chain seq x y z
N MET A 1 30.11 -12.61 -16.02
CA MET A 1 28.98 -11.74 -15.65
C MET A 1 29.04 -10.52 -16.53
N VAL A 2 28.12 -10.37 -17.47
CA VAL A 2 28.11 -9.21 -18.39
C VAL A 2 27.37 -8.05 -17.73
N ASN A 3 27.65 -6.81 -18.12
CA ASN A 3 26.91 -5.62 -17.65
C ASN A 3 25.55 -5.52 -18.35
N ALA A 4 24.48 -5.15 -17.64
CA ALA A 4 23.13 -5.08 -18.22
C ALA A 4 23.03 -4.07 -19.39
N ASN A 5 23.71 -2.93 -19.32
CA ASN A 5 23.74 -1.94 -20.39
C ASN A 5 24.63 -2.39 -21.56
N GLU A 6 25.75 -3.06 -21.30
CA GLU A 6 26.58 -3.64 -22.38
C GLU A 6 25.80 -4.69 -23.18
N TRP A 7 25.03 -5.53 -22.49
CA TRP A 7 24.14 -6.47 -23.16
C TRP A 7 23.06 -5.77 -23.96
N LEU A 8 22.43 -4.74 -23.39
CA LEU A 8 21.42 -3.95 -24.08
C LEU A 8 22.01 -3.32 -25.35
N ASN A 9 23.24 -2.82 -25.30
CA ASN A 9 23.96 -2.27 -26.46
C ASN A 9 24.23 -3.34 -27.53
N LYS A 10 24.57 -4.56 -27.11
CA LYS A 10 24.82 -5.68 -28.02
C LYS A 10 23.55 -6.20 -28.69
N LYS A 11 22.39 -6.12 -28.02
CA LYS A 11 21.12 -6.67 -28.53
C LYS A 11 20.24 -5.66 -29.25
N ILE A 12 20.24 -4.41 -28.78
CA ILE A 12 19.44 -3.32 -29.35
C ILE A 12 20.38 -2.13 -29.55
N PRO A 13 20.88 -1.96 -30.80
CA PRO A 13 21.70 -0.82 -31.19
C PRO A 13 21.03 0.51 -30.80
N THR A 14 21.83 1.50 -30.39
CA THR A 14 21.32 2.78 -29.85
C THR A 14 20.38 3.51 -30.81
N ASN A 15 20.63 3.41 -32.12
CA ASN A 15 19.80 4.01 -33.17
C ASN A 15 18.41 3.37 -33.33
N GLU A 16 18.17 2.19 -32.77
CA GLU A 16 16.88 1.50 -32.83
C GLU A 16 16.01 1.70 -31.58
N ARG A 17 16.63 2.04 -30.45
CA ARG A 17 15.95 2.17 -29.14
C ARG A 17 14.84 3.18 -29.13
N GLY A 18 15.03 4.30 -29.82
CA GLY A 18 14.02 5.35 -29.93
C GLY A 18 12.74 4.89 -30.63
N ARG A 19 12.75 3.76 -31.36
CA ARG A 19 11.56 3.23 -32.05
C ARG A 19 10.84 2.12 -31.29
N ALA A 20 11.46 1.58 -30.25
CA ALA A 20 10.90 0.44 -29.51
C ALA A 20 9.73 0.89 -28.62
N GLU A 21 8.54 0.36 -28.88
CA GLU A 21 7.35 0.59 -28.05
C GLU A 21 7.19 -0.43 -26.92
N THR A 22 7.80 -1.60 -27.04
CA THR A 22 7.70 -2.69 -26.07
C THR A 22 9.07 -3.32 -25.86
N LEU A 23 9.43 -3.56 -24.60
CA LEU A 23 10.67 -4.22 -24.22
C LEU A 23 10.37 -5.35 -23.24
N ASN A 24 10.69 -6.58 -23.64
CA ASN A 24 10.57 -7.77 -22.80
C ASN A 24 11.96 -8.32 -22.49
N ILE A 25 12.26 -8.50 -21.21
CA ILE A 25 13.55 -9.01 -20.71
C ILE A 25 13.25 -10.23 -19.84
N TYR A 26 13.67 -11.41 -20.29
CA TYR A 26 13.52 -12.66 -19.57
C TYR A 26 14.89 -13.20 -19.19
N SER A 27 15.07 -13.75 -17.99
CA SER A 27 16.35 -14.33 -17.58
C SER A 27 16.61 -15.78 -18.05
N LYS A 28 15.62 -16.46 -18.67
CA LYS A 28 15.83 -17.76 -19.36
C LYS A 28 15.74 -17.60 -20.88
N CYS A 29 16.46 -18.48 -21.57
CA CYS A 29 16.09 -18.88 -22.92
C CYS A 29 14.67 -19.46 -22.87
N GLN A 30 13.73 -18.91 -23.63
CA GLN A 30 12.44 -19.53 -23.86
C GLN A 30 12.66 -20.80 -24.70
N CYS A 31 13.22 -21.84 -24.10
CA CYS A 31 13.23 -23.15 -24.72
C CYS A 31 11.77 -23.63 -24.75
N LYS A 32 11.14 -23.54 -25.93
CA LYS A 32 9.85 -24.14 -26.30
C LYS A 32 8.55 -23.40 -25.91
N PHE A 33 8.51 -22.07 -25.99
CA PHE A 33 7.23 -21.39 -26.22
C PHE A 33 7.21 -20.81 -27.63
N GLU A 34 6.45 -21.48 -28.50
CA GLU A 34 6.07 -20.94 -29.80
C GLU A 34 5.20 -19.69 -29.57
N ASN A 35 5.62 -18.60 -30.23
CA ASN A 35 4.81 -17.49 -30.71
C ASN A 35 3.98 -16.69 -29.70
N ILE A 36 4.53 -15.56 -29.24
CA ILE A 36 3.75 -14.31 -29.11
C ILE A 36 4.57 -13.12 -29.68
N LEU A 37 3.99 -12.48 -30.71
CA LEU A 37 4.38 -11.30 -31.52
C LEU A 37 4.28 -9.99 -30.68
N GLN A 38 4.67 -8.76 -31.05
CA GLN A 38 4.78 -8.11 -32.37
C GLN A 38 5.45 -6.72 -32.26
N TYR A 39 6.26 -6.33 -33.26
CA TYR A 39 6.09 -5.09 -34.05
C TYR A 39 6.95 -5.18 -35.32
N GLY A 40 6.37 -4.85 -36.49
CA GLY A 40 7.15 -4.29 -37.61
C GLY A 40 7.40 -5.17 -38.83
N GLN A 41 8.30 -6.15 -38.79
CA GLN A 41 8.66 -7.01 -39.94
C GLN A 41 9.29 -8.35 -39.46
N PRO A 42 9.16 -9.45 -40.24
CA PRO A 42 9.52 -10.79 -39.80
C PRO A 42 11.02 -11.06 -39.95
N ALA A 43 11.70 -11.38 -38.84
CA ALA A 43 12.33 -12.69 -38.62
C ALA A 43 13.49 -12.66 -37.59
N THR A 44 13.57 -13.77 -36.86
CA THR A 44 14.72 -14.34 -36.13
C THR A 44 15.02 -13.85 -34.70
N ASN A 45 14.76 -14.76 -33.75
CA ASN A 45 15.43 -14.91 -32.46
C ASN A 45 15.27 -13.75 -31.46
N SER A 46 14.21 -13.80 -30.65
CA SER A 46 14.21 -13.13 -29.35
C SER A 46 15.47 -13.57 -28.60
N PRO A 47 16.43 -12.67 -28.35
CA PRO A 47 17.72 -13.07 -27.83
C PRO A 47 17.54 -13.62 -26.41
N SER A 48 17.83 -14.90 -26.24
CA SER A 48 17.93 -15.51 -24.91
C SER A 48 19.01 -14.81 -24.11
N PHE A 49 18.65 -14.48 -22.88
CA PHE A 49 19.47 -13.72 -21.96
C PHE A 49 20.41 -14.66 -21.21
N GLU A 50 21.71 -14.35 -21.21
CA GLU A 50 22.62 -14.90 -20.20
C GLU A 50 22.46 -14.09 -18.90
N PRO A 51 22.61 -14.68 -17.71
CA PRO A 51 22.50 -13.91 -16.46
C PRO A 51 23.55 -12.78 -16.39
N PHE A 52 23.13 -11.52 -16.44
CA PHE A 52 24.01 -10.37 -16.16
C PHE A 52 24.28 -10.27 -14.66
N GLY A 53 25.52 -9.93 -14.32
CA GLY A 53 25.95 -9.83 -12.93
C GLY A 53 25.92 -8.44 -12.33
N ALA A 54 25.73 -7.40 -13.16
CA ALA A 54 25.78 -6.02 -12.73
C ALA A 54 24.41 -5.35 -12.75
N ALA A 55 24.33 -4.32 -11.92
CA ALA A 55 23.18 -4.03 -11.08
C ALA A 55 22.22 -2.97 -11.65
N GLN A 56 22.62 -2.22 -12.68
CA GLN A 56 21.82 -1.10 -13.21
C GLN A 56 21.46 -1.29 -14.68
N LEU A 57 20.18 -1.16 -14.98
CA LEU A 57 19.64 -1.06 -16.34
C LEU A 57 19.12 0.37 -16.57
N ASP A 58 19.67 1.04 -17.58
CA ASP A 58 19.25 2.38 -17.98
C ASP A 58 18.50 2.33 -19.31
N LEU A 59 17.21 2.64 -19.28
CA LEU A 59 16.32 2.60 -20.44
C LEU A 59 15.93 4.01 -20.92
N ASN A 60 16.64 5.06 -20.48
CA ASN A 60 16.31 6.44 -20.82
C ASN A 60 16.41 6.78 -22.31
N ASP A 61 17.05 5.93 -23.12
CA ASP A 61 17.09 6.08 -24.59
C ASP A 61 15.83 5.55 -25.29
N PHE A 62 14.93 4.85 -24.56
CA PHE A 62 13.70 4.27 -25.10
C PHE A 62 12.51 5.25 -24.96
N VAL A 63 12.62 6.41 -25.61
CA VAL A 63 11.67 7.53 -25.46
C VAL A 63 10.22 7.20 -25.87
N ASN A 64 10.02 6.19 -26.71
CA ASN A 64 8.70 5.73 -27.17
C ASN A 64 8.23 4.45 -26.47
N LEU A 65 8.90 4.01 -25.40
CA LEU A 65 8.54 2.80 -24.67
C LEU A 65 7.18 2.96 -23.98
N LYS A 66 6.22 2.10 -24.35
CA LYS A 66 4.89 2.02 -23.75
C LYS A 66 4.77 0.88 -22.75
N LYS A 67 5.43 -0.25 -23.04
CA LYS A 67 5.35 -1.47 -22.22
C LYS A 67 6.73 -2.00 -21.86
N LEU A 68 6.96 -2.23 -20.58
CA LEU A 68 8.19 -2.84 -20.06
C LEU A 68 7.86 -4.10 -19.25
N PHE A 69 8.41 -5.23 -19.67
CA PHE A 69 8.28 -6.49 -18.96
C PHE A 69 9.67 -7.03 -18.62
N ILE A 70 9.93 -7.29 -17.33
CA ILE A 70 11.18 -7.87 -16.84
C ILE A 70 10.83 -9.06 -15.95
N GLU A 71 11.34 -10.25 -16.26
CA GLU A 71 11.11 -11.46 -15.48
C GLU A 71 12.42 -12.20 -15.21
N GLY A 72 12.74 -12.28 -13.93
CA GLY A 72 13.81 -13.09 -13.39
C GLY A 72 13.39 -14.55 -13.13
N ILE A 73 14.31 -15.35 -12.58
CA ILE A 73 14.06 -16.75 -12.20
C ILE A 73 14.06 -16.83 -10.67
N GLU A 74 13.07 -17.51 -10.11
CA GLU A 74 13.01 -17.78 -8.66
C GLU A 74 13.79 -19.05 -8.24
N GLN A 75 14.23 -19.87 -9.19
CA GLN A 75 14.89 -21.15 -8.92
C GLN A 75 16.37 -21.01 -8.53
N ASN A 76 16.78 -21.80 -7.52
CA ASN A 76 18.17 -22.08 -7.14
C ASN A 76 19.04 -20.86 -6.77
N ASN A 77 18.46 -19.84 -6.13
CA ASN A 77 19.15 -18.60 -5.75
C ASN A 77 19.76 -17.81 -6.93
N GLN A 78 19.38 -18.12 -8.18
CA GLN A 78 19.83 -17.43 -9.39
C GLN A 78 18.83 -16.35 -9.82
N GLN A 79 18.43 -15.49 -8.88
CA GLN A 79 17.61 -14.32 -9.20
C GLN A 79 18.39 -13.38 -10.12
N GLN A 80 17.68 -12.75 -11.06
CA GLN A 80 18.28 -11.73 -11.92
C GLN A 80 18.79 -10.58 -11.04
N LYS A 81 20.11 -10.34 -11.07
CA LYS A 81 20.80 -9.34 -10.24
C LYS A 81 20.57 -7.89 -10.67
N LEU A 82 19.38 -7.59 -11.20
CA LEU A 82 18.99 -6.21 -11.46
C LEU A 82 18.70 -5.55 -10.11
N THR A 83 19.43 -4.50 -9.73
CA THR A 83 19.20 -3.79 -8.47
C THR A 83 18.74 -2.34 -8.68
N LYS A 84 18.97 -1.76 -9.85
CA LYS A 84 18.59 -0.40 -10.25
C LYS A 84 17.98 -0.41 -11.64
N LEU A 85 16.81 0.21 -11.80
CA LEU A 85 16.18 0.45 -13.09
C LEU A 85 15.94 1.95 -13.26
N LYS A 86 16.34 2.51 -14.40
CA LYS A 86 16.05 3.91 -14.76
C LYS A 86 15.19 3.95 -16.02
N VAL A 87 14.03 4.59 -15.91
CA VAL A 87 13.05 4.80 -16.99
C VAL A 87 12.52 6.25 -16.97
N ASP A 88 13.36 7.19 -16.51
CA ASP A 88 13.01 8.61 -16.28
C ASP A 88 12.54 9.34 -17.54
N LYS A 89 13.06 8.96 -18.70
CA LYS A 89 12.74 9.56 -20.00
C LYS A 89 11.69 8.77 -20.79
N CYS A 90 11.16 7.68 -20.24
CA CYS A 90 10.13 6.86 -20.88
C CYS A 90 8.73 7.48 -20.68
N ILE A 91 8.49 8.67 -21.23
CA ILE A 91 7.27 9.45 -20.97
C ILE A 91 5.97 8.78 -21.45
N GLN A 92 6.08 7.82 -22.38
CA GLN A 92 4.94 7.06 -22.92
C GLN A 92 4.67 5.75 -22.15
N LEU A 93 5.44 5.44 -21.11
CA LEU A 93 5.34 4.18 -20.40
C LEU A 93 3.98 4.09 -19.68
N THR A 94 3.12 3.19 -20.16
CA THR A 94 1.79 2.90 -19.61
C THR A 94 1.78 1.63 -18.79
N ASP A 95 2.64 0.66 -19.10
CA ASP A 95 2.64 -0.65 -18.46
C ASP A 95 4.05 -1.03 -18.02
N ILE A 96 4.21 -1.35 -16.73
CA ILE A 96 5.45 -1.90 -16.19
C ILE A 96 5.18 -3.18 -15.41
N THR A 97 5.89 -4.25 -15.73
CA THR A 97 5.83 -5.52 -14.99
C THR A 97 7.24 -5.98 -14.69
N ILE A 98 7.55 -6.18 -13.41
CA ILE A 98 8.85 -6.67 -12.95
C ILE A 98 8.64 -7.82 -11.98
N LYS A 99 9.10 -9.01 -12.34
CA LYS A 99 8.89 -10.23 -11.57
C LYS A 99 10.21 -10.91 -11.19
N HIS A 100 10.28 -11.44 -9.98
CA HIS A 100 11.36 -12.34 -9.53
C HIS A 100 12.79 -11.81 -9.74
N THR A 101 13.00 -10.50 -9.56
CA THR A 101 14.31 -9.85 -9.66
C THR A 101 14.85 -9.45 -8.29
N THR A 102 16.12 -9.01 -8.23
CA THR A 102 16.69 -8.37 -7.02
C THR A 102 16.49 -6.85 -7.01
N LEU A 103 15.50 -6.32 -7.74
CA LEU A 103 15.36 -4.87 -7.96
C LEU A 103 15.21 -4.16 -6.62
N GLY A 104 16.22 -3.34 -6.30
CA GLY A 104 16.33 -2.54 -5.09
C GLY A 104 15.73 -1.15 -5.25
N PHE A 105 15.85 -0.61 -6.47
CA PHE A 105 15.65 0.79 -6.75
C PHE A 105 15.08 0.98 -8.16
N ILE A 106 14.03 1.78 -8.26
CA ILE A 106 13.47 2.18 -9.55
C ILE A 106 13.31 3.70 -9.62
N SER A 107 13.86 4.27 -10.68
CA SER A 107 13.72 5.69 -11.05
C SER A 107 12.74 5.77 -12.21
N ILE A 108 11.55 6.28 -11.91
CA ILE A 108 10.50 6.54 -12.90
C ILE A 108 10.19 8.02 -12.77
N GLY A 109 10.96 8.84 -13.50
CA GLY A 109 10.93 10.30 -13.43
C GLY A 109 9.53 10.91 -13.39
N SER A 110 9.45 12.15 -12.91
CA SER A 110 8.29 12.84 -12.32
C SER A 110 6.85 12.68 -12.87
N LYS A 111 6.57 12.10 -14.04
CA LYS A 111 5.21 11.98 -14.62
C LYS A 111 5.02 10.79 -15.57
N PRO A 112 5.16 9.53 -15.13
CA PRO A 112 4.84 8.41 -15.99
C PRO A 112 3.32 8.22 -16.03
N ASN A 113 2.72 8.13 -17.23
CA ASN A 113 1.28 7.87 -17.37
C ASN A 113 0.98 6.36 -17.23
N LEU A 114 1.48 5.75 -16.15
CA LEU A 114 1.35 4.32 -15.89
C LEU A 114 -0.10 3.97 -15.61
N GLN A 115 -0.71 3.22 -16.51
CA GLN A 115 -2.03 2.61 -16.30
C GLN A 115 -1.91 1.31 -15.49
N TYR A 116 -0.79 0.60 -15.64
CA TYR A 116 -0.56 -0.69 -15.01
C TYR A 116 0.88 -0.80 -14.48
N ALA A 117 1.01 -1.22 -13.23
CA ALA A 117 2.29 -1.50 -12.60
C ALA A 117 2.18 -2.77 -11.74
N LEU A 118 3.01 -3.78 -12.02
CA LEU A 118 3.08 -5.02 -11.26
C LEU A 118 4.53 -5.31 -10.85
N PHE A 119 4.76 -5.40 -9.54
CA PHE A 119 6.04 -5.78 -8.97
C PHE A 119 5.87 -6.99 -8.05
N SER A 120 6.19 -8.20 -8.52
CA SER A 120 6.01 -9.44 -7.74
C SER A 120 7.31 -10.22 -7.54
N GLY A 121 7.49 -10.84 -6.38
CA GLY A 121 8.68 -11.69 -6.12
C GLY A 121 10.02 -10.93 -6.06
N ASN A 122 10.01 -9.61 -5.92
CA ASN A 122 11.21 -8.77 -5.79
C ASN A 122 11.56 -8.52 -4.31
N LYS A 123 12.78 -8.82 -3.86
CA LYS A 123 13.08 -8.84 -2.42
C LYS A 123 12.81 -7.53 -1.67
N GLN A 124 13.15 -6.37 -2.23
CA GLN A 124 12.97 -5.05 -1.60
C GLN A 124 12.98 -3.95 -2.67
N ILE A 125 11.83 -3.38 -3.08
CA ILE A 125 11.82 -2.26 -4.03
C ILE A 125 11.63 -0.95 -3.28
N SER A 126 12.54 0.00 -3.51
CA SER A 126 12.40 1.41 -3.14
C SER A 126 12.09 2.26 -4.38
N PHE A 127 11.19 3.23 -4.23
CA PHE A 127 10.82 4.20 -5.26
C PHE A 127 11.44 5.56 -4.92
N CYS A 128 12.06 6.23 -5.90
CA CYS A 128 12.82 7.45 -5.65
C CYS A 128 11.96 8.73 -5.61
N ASP A 129 10.72 8.68 -6.10
CA ASP A 129 9.87 9.87 -6.24
C ASP A 129 8.62 9.84 -5.34
N ARG A 130 8.35 10.98 -4.67
CA ARG A 130 7.22 11.24 -3.76
C ARG A 130 5.83 11.25 -4.43
N VAL A 131 5.71 10.82 -5.69
CA VAL A 131 4.55 11.10 -6.56
C VAL A 131 3.74 9.86 -6.94
N PHE A 132 4.01 8.69 -6.34
CA PHE A 132 3.21 7.49 -6.64
C PHE A 132 1.93 7.44 -5.81
N ASN A 133 0.88 8.09 -6.34
CA ASN A 133 -0.49 7.96 -5.87
C ASN A 133 -1.26 6.90 -6.68
N TYR A 134 -0.67 5.71 -6.87
CA TYR A 134 -1.30 4.62 -7.64
C TYR A 134 -1.78 3.47 -6.73
N ARG A 135 -3.01 3.05 -7.00
CA ARG A 135 -3.77 1.94 -6.39
C ARG A 135 -3.25 0.54 -6.79
N GLY A 136 -2.00 0.44 -7.25
CA GLY A 136 -1.39 -0.76 -7.83
C GLY A 136 -0.43 -1.46 -6.86
N VAL A 137 -0.98 -2.32 -6.01
CA VAL A 137 -0.45 -3.65 -5.68
C VAL A 137 1.08 -3.76 -5.47
N LEU A 138 1.55 -3.44 -4.26
CA LEU A 138 2.89 -3.76 -3.75
C LEU A 138 2.90 -5.15 -3.08
N ASN A 139 3.02 -6.23 -3.84
CA ASN A 139 2.76 -7.61 -3.38
C ASN A 139 3.80 -8.29 -2.46
N ASN A 140 4.77 -7.58 -1.88
CA ASN A 140 5.68 -8.23 -0.90
C ASN A 140 5.55 -7.69 0.53
N GLN A 141 5.06 -6.44 0.70
CA GLN A 141 4.53 -5.97 1.98
C GLN A 141 3.00 -5.98 2.00
N GLY A 142 2.37 -5.79 0.84
CA GLY A 142 0.93 -5.84 0.64
C GLY A 142 0.33 -7.18 1.04
N ASP A 143 0.93 -8.31 0.65
CA ASP A 143 0.38 -9.63 0.98
C ASP A 143 0.31 -9.86 2.50
N ASN A 144 1.32 -9.41 3.26
CA ASN A 144 1.28 -9.49 4.73
C ASN A 144 0.24 -8.53 5.33
N VAL A 145 0.10 -7.32 4.78
CA VAL A 145 -0.90 -6.35 5.22
C VAL A 145 -2.32 -6.86 4.90
N PHE A 146 -2.60 -7.27 3.67
CA PHE A 146 -3.90 -7.81 3.25
C PHE A 146 -4.28 -9.07 4.04
N ASN A 147 -3.36 -10.03 4.20
CA ASN A 147 -3.61 -11.23 5.00
C ASN A 147 -3.92 -10.87 6.46
N SER A 148 -3.18 -9.92 7.05
CA SER A 148 -3.45 -9.47 8.42
C SER A 148 -4.80 -8.76 8.56
N GLN A 149 -5.22 -7.99 7.56
CA GLN A 149 -6.52 -7.31 7.55
C GLN A 149 -7.67 -8.31 7.37
N GLU A 150 -7.51 -9.29 6.49
CA GLU A 150 -8.48 -10.35 6.27
C GLU A 150 -8.72 -11.16 7.55
N GLU A 151 -7.65 -11.55 8.25
CA GLU A 151 -7.76 -12.29 9.51
C GLU A 151 -8.42 -11.47 10.62
N ILE A 152 -8.12 -10.15 10.71
CA ILE A 152 -8.82 -9.25 11.62
C ILE A 152 -10.32 -9.21 11.28
N LEU A 153 -10.68 -9.03 10.01
CA LEU A 153 -12.08 -8.97 9.56
C LEU A 153 -12.82 -10.28 9.85
N LYS A 154 -12.22 -11.44 9.54
CA LYS A 154 -12.80 -12.76 9.86
C LYS A 154 -13.08 -12.89 11.35
N LYS A 155 -12.11 -12.50 12.20
CA LYS A 155 -12.27 -12.52 13.67
C LYS A 155 -13.40 -11.60 14.14
N GLN A 156 -13.51 -10.40 13.58
CA GLN A 156 -14.55 -9.43 13.90
C GLN A 156 -15.94 -9.94 13.50
N VAL A 157 -16.07 -10.49 12.29
CA VAL A 157 -17.31 -11.09 11.78
C VAL A 157 -17.74 -12.28 12.63
N ALA A 158 -16.80 -13.16 13.00
CA ALA A 158 -17.08 -14.31 13.86
C ALA A 158 -17.60 -13.88 15.24
N ARG A 159 -17.00 -12.86 15.86
CA ARG A 159 -17.44 -12.30 17.15
C ARG A 159 -18.86 -11.74 17.09
N LEU A 160 -19.18 -10.93 16.07
CA LEU A 160 -20.53 -10.39 15.87
C LEU A 160 -21.54 -11.50 15.62
N THR A 161 -21.19 -12.48 14.80
CA THR A 161 -22.06 -13.62 14.48
C THR A 161 -22.40 -14.42 15.74
N SER A 162 -21.39 -14.73 16.56
CA SER A 162 -21.57 -15.42 17.85
C SER A 162 -22.46 -14.63 18.81
N LEU A 163 -22.28 -13.30 18.87
CA LEU A 163 -23.10 -12.43 19.72
C LEU A 163 -24.58 -12.43 19.30
N ILE A 164 -24.83 -12.39 17.99
CA ILE A 164 -26.18 -12.42 17.41
C ILE A 164 -26.85 -13.78 17.65
N GLN A 165 -26.12 -14.88 17.44
CA GLN A 165 -26.67 -16.24 17.59
C GLN A 165 -26.92 -16.65 19.04
N SER A 166 -26.09 -16.20 19.98
CA SER A 166 -26.18 -16.58 21.39
C SER A 166 -27.35 -15.93 22.13
N THR A 167 -28.00 -14.93 21.56
CA THR A 167 -29.02 -14.14 22.25
C THR A 167 -30.43 -14.45 21.76
N LYS A 168 -31.17 -15.32 22.48
CA LYS A 168 -32.63 -15.50 22.31
C LYS A 168 -33.42 -14.18 22.49
N ALA A 169 -32.84 -13.20 23.18
CA ALA A 169 -33.21 -11.80 23.16
C ALA A 169 -31.93 -10.98 23.05
N THR A 170 -31.63 -10.46 21.85
CA THR A 170 -30.45 -9.63 21.59
C THR A 170 -30.39 -8.47 22.57
N ASN A 171 -29.48 -8.56 23.55
CA ASN A 171 -29.16 -7.43 24.42
C ASN A 171 -28.43 -6.39 23.58
N LEU A 172 -29.19 -5.40 23.09
CA LEU A 172 -28.70 -4.31 22.24
C LEU A 172 -27.46 -3.62 22.84
N ASN A 173 -27.32 -3.59 24.17
CA ASN A 173 -26.16 -3.00 24.84
C ASN A 173 -24.88 -3.79 24.59
N ASN A 174 -24.97 -5.12 24.58
CA ASN A 174 -23.84 -5.99 24.29
C ASN A 174 -23.40 -5.80 22.83
N LEU A 175 -24.36 -5.72 21.90
CA LEU A 175 -24.07 -5.50 20.48
C LEU A 175 -23.41 -4.13 20.24
N LYS A 176 -23.92 -3.06 20.84
CA LYS A 176 -23.29 -1.73 20.76
C LYS A 176 -21.90 -1.70 21.37
N SER A 177 -21.69 -2.37 22.50
CA SER A 177 -20.37 -2.47 23.13
C SER A 177 -19.38 -3.21 22.25
N GLU A 178 -19.81 -4.29 21.62
CA GLU A 178 -18.95 -5.10 20.76
C GLU A 178 -18.62 -4.37 19.46
N LEU A 179 -19.60 -3.69 18.86
CA LEU A 179 -19.40 -2.83 17.70
C LEU A 179 -18.38 -1.71 17.98
N LYS A 180 -18.43 -1.10 19.17
CA LYS A 180 -17.42 -0.09 19.59
C LYS A 180 -16.01 -0.68 19.56
N LYS A 181 -15.81 -1.84 20.21
CA LYS A 181 -14.49 -2.51 20.25
C LYS A 181 -13.98 -2.84 18.85
N ILE A 182 -14.85 -3.32 17.97
CA ILE A 182 -14.49 -3.62 16.58
C ILE A 182 -14.03 -2.35 15.86
N LYS A 183 -14.74 -1.23 16.00
CA LYS A 183 -14.29 0.05 15.42
C LYS A 183 -12.95 0.51 16.00
N GLU A 184 -12.73 0.38 17.31
CA GLU A 184 -11.45 0.69 17.97
C GLU A 184 -10.31 -0.17 17.39
N GLU A 185 -10.50 -1.50 17.29
CA GLU A 185 -9.51 -2.43 16.72
C GLU A 185 -9.18 -2.10 15.25
N THR A 186 -10.20 -1.81 14.44
CA THR A 186 -10.02 -1.43 13.03
C THR A 186 -9.27 -0.10 12.90
N PHE A 187 -9.57 0.86 13.78
CA PHE A 187 -8.88 2.15 13.80
C PHE A 187 -7.40 2.00 14.21
N GLU A 188 -7.10 1.23 15.26
CA GLU A 188 -5.72 0.94 15.69
C GLU A 188 -4.92 0.25 14.60
N TYR A 189 -5.52 -0.71 13.89
CA TYR A 189 -4.88 -1.36 12.75
C TYR A 189 -4.54 -0.39 11.62
N GLN A 190 -5.45 0.53 11.30
CA GLN A 190 -5.19 1.59 10.31
C GLN A 190 -4.07 2.52 10.77
N LEU A 191 -4.07 2.95 12.04
CA LEU A 191 -2.97 3.75 12.59
C LEU A 191 -1.64 3.02 12.49
N LYS A 192 -1.61 1.71 12.75
CA LYS A 192 -0.40 0.89 12.59
C LYS A 192 0.13 0.90 11.15
N ILE A 193 -0.76 0.77 10.15
CA ILE A 193 -0.37 0.89 8.73
C ILE A 193 0.21 2.28 8.45
N ILE A 194 -0.46 3.34 8.91
CA ILE A 194 0.01 4.71 8.70
C ILE A 194 1.38 4.92 9.35
N LYS A 195 1.55 4.53 10.63
CA LYS A 195 2.82 4.62 11.36
C LYS A 195 3.96 3.91 10.65
N SER A 196 3.71 2.74 10.06
CA SER A 196 4.75 2.00 9.32
C SER A 196 5.33 2.74 8.10
N ARG A 197 4.63 3.78 7.62
CA ARG A 197 5.05 4.66 6.51
C ARG A 197 5.74 5.94 6.99
N LEU A 198 5.71 6.23 8.29
CA LEU A 198 6.21 7.46 8.90
C LEU A 198 7.52 7.20 9.65
N ASN A 199 8.40 8.21 9.70
CA ASN A 199 9.54 8.20 10.62
C ASN A 199 9.08 8.45 12.07
N ASP A 200 9.99 8.27 13.03
CA ASP A 200 9.66 8.35 14.46
C ASP A 200 9.07 9.72 14.87
N ASP A 201 9.61 10.82 14.33
CA ASP A 201 9.09 12.17 14.60
C ASP A 201 7.63 12.32 14.14
N TYR A 202 7.31 11.87 12.92
CA TYR A 202 5.94 11.95 12.40
C TYR A 202 5.00 10.94 13.06
N GLN A 203 5.50 9.80 13.54
CA GLN A 203 4.71 8.88 14.38
C GLN A 203 4.31 9.55 15.70
N PHE A 204 5.23 10.27 16.35
CA PHE A 204 4.94 11.06 17.55
C PHE A 204 3.87 12.13 17.28
N TRP A 205 3.98 12.85 16.15
CA TRP A 205 2.96 13.85 15.77
C TRP A 205 1.59 13.22 15.47
N LEU A 206 1.55 12.00 14.91
CA LEU A 206 0.32 11.26 14.68
C LEU A 206 -0.37 10.85 15.99
N GLU A 207 0.39 10.39 16.99
CA GLU A 207 -0.14 10.10 18.33
C GLU A 207 -0.66 11.38 18.98
N SER A 208 0.13 12.45 18.95
CA SER A 208 -0.26 13.77 19.46
C SER A 208 -1.53 14.31 18.78
N LEU A 209 -1.72 14.06 17.48
CA LEU A 209 -2.93 14.43 16.74
C LEU A 209 -4.16 13.72 17.31
N VAL A 210 -4.10 12.39 17.48
CA VAL A 210 -5.22 11.57 17.94
C VAL A 210 -5.59 11.92 19.40
N GLU A 211 -4.59 12.13 20.25
CA GLU A 211 -4.80 12.52 21.66
C GLU A 211 -5.39 13.92 21.78
N ALA A 212 -4.81 14.91 21.11
CA ALA A 212 -5.32 16.28 21.13
C ALA A 212 -6.76 16.34 20.60
N HIS A 213 -7.08 15.57 19.55
CA HIS A 213 -8.45 15.48 19.04
C HIS A 213 -9.41 14.87 20.07
N GLN A 214 -9.00 13.79 20.75
CA GLN A 214 -9.78 13.19 21.82
C GLN A 214 -10.08 14.19 22.94
N GLU A 215 -9.09 15.00 23.32
CA GLU A 215 -9.25 16.00 24.37
C GLU A 215 -10.15 17.16 23.94
N VAL A 216 -10.07 17.58 22.67
CA VAL A 216 -11.00 18.54 22.08
C VAL A 216 -12.44 18.02 22.14
N LEU A 217 -12.67 16.74 21.85
CA LEU A 217 -14.00 16.13 21.92
C LEU A 217 -14.54 16.00 23.35
N LYS A 218 -13.66 15.81 24.34
CA LYS A 218 -14.05 15.65 25.76
C LYS A 218 -14.30 16.98 26.47
N VAL A 219 -13.34 17.90 26.39
CA VAL A 219 -13.28 19.11 27.23
C VAL A 219 -13.30 20.38 26.39
N ASN A 220 -12.98 20.28 25.09
CA ASN A 220 -12.93 21.41 24.17
C ASN A 220 -11.99 22.54 24.65
N SER A 221 -10.87 22.19 25.26
CA SER A 221 -9.93 23.17 25.81
C SER A 221 -9.18 23.95 24.71
N PRO A 222 -8.89 25.26 24.92
CA PRO A 222 -8.10 26.04 23.97
C PRO A 222 -6.71 25.45 23.72
N PHE A 223 -6.12 24.83 24.76
CA PHE A 223 -4.83 24.16 24.68
C PHE A 223 -4.88 22.95 23.73
N ALA A 224 -5.86 22.07 23.88
CA ALA A 224 -6.02 20.90 23.02
C ALA A 224 -6.29 21.30 21.56
N ARG A 225 -7.07 22.36 21.33
CA ARG A 225 -7.28 22.91 19.97
C ARG A 225 -5.96 23.40 19.36
N LYS A 226 -5.13 24.11 20.14
CA LYS A 226 -3.82 24.57 19.67
C LYS A 226 -2.88 23.40 19.34
N GLN A 227 -2.84 22.36 20.18
CA GLN A 227 -2.06 21.15 19.90
C GLN A 227 -2.57 20.42 18.65
N LEU A 228 -3.89 20.27 18.50
CA LEU A 228 -4.49 19.64 17.32
C LEU A 228 -4.07 20.35 16.02
N GLU A 229 -4.14 21.68 15.99
CA GLU A 229 -3.74 22.45 14.81
C GLU A 229 -2.23 22.39 14.53
N GLN A 230 -1.41 22.35 15.58
CA GLN A 230 0.04 22.15 15.44
C GLN A 230 0.37 20.78 14.83
N SER A 231 -0.23 19.71 15.34
CA SER A 231 -0.05 18.35 14.82
C SER A 231 -0.54 18.21 13.39
N LYS A 232 -1.69 18.80 13.03
CA LYS A 232 -2.18 18.84 11.64
C LYS A 232 -1.18 19.51 10.71
N LYS A 233 -0.66 20.68 11.10
CA LYS A 233 0.31 21.43 10.28
C LYS A 233 1.58 20.61 10.04
N LYS A 234 2.06 19.91 11.07
CA LYS A 234 3.26 19.05 10.98
C LYS A 234 3.02 17.82 10.11
N LEU A 235 1.91 17.13 10.30
CA LEU A 235 1.58 15.93 9.53
C LEU A 235 1.23 16.24 8.07
N ALA A 236 0.76 17.44 7.75
CA ALA A 236 0.51 17.86 6.36
C ALA A 236 1.78 17.89 5.49
N GLU A 237 2.97 17.80 6.09
CA GLU A 237 4.24 17.63 5.36
C GLU A 237 4.40 16.21 4.76
N VAL A 238 3.69 15.20 5.28
CA VAL A 238 3.85 13.77 4.92
C VAL A 238 2.55 13.00 4.68
N LEU A 239 1.42 13.49 5.19
CA LEU A 239 0.08 12.94 4.99
C LEU A 239 -0.78 13.92 4.21
N THR A 240 -1.69 13.38 3.40
CA THR A 240 -2.69 14.20 2.72
C THR A 240 -3.71 14.75 3.72
N GLY A 241 -4.33 15.88 3.36
CA GLY A 241 -5.43 16.44 4.16
C GLY A 241 -6.60 15.45 4.33
N GLU A 242 -6.87 14.63 3.31
CA GLU A 242 -7.90 13.59 3.34
C GLU A 242 -7.57 12.48 4.34
N GLU A 243 -6.33 11.98 4.35
CA GLU A 243 -5.89 10.99 5.35
C GLU A 243 -6.03 11.53 6.77
N ILE A 244 -5.64 12.79 7.01
CA ILE A 244 -5.81 13.43 8.32
C ILE A 244 -7.30 13.51 8.70
N GLN A 245 -8.17 13.94 7.78
CA GLN A 245 -9.61 14.04 8.05
C GLN A 245 -10.25 12.67 8.30
N ASP A 246 -9.85 11.64 7.56
CA ASP A 246 -10.33 10.27 7.75
C ASP A 246 -9.95 9.72 9.14
N ILE A 247 -8.71 9.94 9.60
CA ILE A 247 -8.27 9.57 10.95
C ILE A 247 -9.15 10.24 12.01
N LEU A 248 -9.35 11.56 11.89
CA LEU A 248 -10.13 12.35 12.85
C LEU A 248 -11.61 11.94 12.82
N GLY A 249 -12.20 11.77 11.64
CA GLY A 249 -13.59 11.35 11.45
C GLY A 249 -13.89 10.01 12.11
N LYS A 250 -13.02 9.01 11.92
CA LYS A 250 -13.16 7.70 12.58
C LYS A 250 -13.12 7.80 14.10
N LYS A 251 -12.31 8.71 14.66
CA LYS A 251 -12.26 8.95 16.10
C LYS A 251 -13.54 9.59 16.63
N VAL A 252 -14.16 10.50 15.88
CA VAL A 252 -15.48 11.07 16.21
C VAL A 252 -16.53 9.96 16.29
N GLU A 253 -16.61 9.09 15.29
CA GLU A 253 -17.59 7.98 15.28
C GLU A 253 -17.47 7.05 16.50
N ILE A 254 -16.24 6.74 16.93
CA ILE A 254 -15.99 5.91 18.12
C ILE A 254 -16.48 6.62 19.39
N ASN A 255 -16.23 7.92 19.52
CA ASN A 255 -16.67 8.72 20.67
C ASN A 255 -18.20 8.88 20.71
N GLU A 256 -18.86 8.98 19.57
CA GLU A 256 -20.33 8.98 19.50
C GLU A 256 -20.91 7.65 20.03
N LEU A 257 -20.33 6.52 19.63
CA LEU A 257 -20.74 5.21 20.14
C LEU A 257 -20.53 5.08 21.66
N GLU A 258 -19.41 5.60 22.18
CA GLU A 258 -19.16 5.68 23.62
C GLU A 258 -20.24 6.46 24.36
N THR A 259 -20.62 7.61 23.79
CA THR A 259 -21.62 8.51 24.37
C THR A 259 -23.00 7.85 24.39
N GLN A 260 -23.40 7.20 23.29
CA GLN A 260 -24.63 6.43 23.22
C GLN A 260 -24.66 5.30 24.27
N LEU A 261 -23.56 4.56 24.42
CA LEU A 261 -23.45 3.46 25.36
C LEU A 261 -23.60 3.95 26.82
N ASN A 262 -22.95 5.06 27.16
CA ASN A 262 -23.05 5.68 28.48
C ASN A 262 -24.47 6.17 28.80
N ASN A 263 -25.17 6.72 27.81
CA ASN A 263 -26.56 7.15 27.97
C ASN A 263 -27.50 5.97 28.24
N ILE A 264 -27.31 4.83 27.56
CA ILE A 264 -28.13 3.64 27.79
C ILE A 264 -27.85 3.02 29.17
N LYS A 265 -26.60 3.02 29.63
CA LYS A 265 -26.26 2.58 31.00
C LYS A 265 -26.97 3.42 32.05
N LYS A 266 -26.98 4.75 31.86
CA LYS A 266 -27.67 5.70 32.76
C LYS A 266 -29.20 5.52 32.77
N SER A 267 -29.84 5.22 31.64
CA SER A 267 -31.29 5.00 31.61
C SER A 267 -31.68 3.66 32.25
N SER A 268 -30.87 2.62 32.04
CA SER A 268 -31.08 1.29 32.61
C SER A 268 -31.00 1.31 34.14
N SER A 269 -30.02 2.03 34.70
CA SER A 269 -29.86 2.16 36.16
C SER A 269 -31.03 2.90 36.82
N LYS A 270 -31.51 3.99 36.20
CA LYS A 270 -32.69 4.74 36.70
C LYS A 270 -33.94 3.87 36.77
N LYS A 271 -34.19 3.03 35.76
CA LYS A 271 -35.37 2.14 35.72
C LYS A 271 -35.35 1.11 36.85
N LEU A 272 -34.18 0.54 37.16
CA LEU A 272 -33.99 -0.38 38.29
C LEU A 272 -34.26 0.28 39.64
N THR A 273 -33.82 1.53 39.84
CA THR A 273 -34.08 2.26 41.09
C THR A 273 -35.56 2.57 41.29
N VAL A 274 -36.30 2.90 40.22
CA VAL A 274 -37.75 3.14 40.31
C VAL A 274 -38.52 1.87 40.63
N MET A 275 -38.15 0.72 40.05
CA MET A 275 -38.79 -0.56 40.35
C MET A 275 -38.60 -0.98 41.82
N ARG A 276 -37.40 -0.80 42.38
CA ARG A 276 -37.11 -1.12 43.79
C ARG A 276 -37.85 -0.25 44.80
N LYS A 277 -38.27 0.97 44.43
CA LYS A 277 -39.05 1.85 45.33
C LYS A 277 -40.55 1.52 45.35
N ARG A 278 -41.03 0.69 44.42
CA ARG A 278 -42.44 0.32 44.30
C ARG A 278 -42.75 -1.08 44.84
N SER A 279 -41.71 -1.86 45.14
CA SER A 279 -41.74 -3.15 45.84
C SER A 279 -41.54 -2.93 47.33
#